data_AF-A0A6L8KBM7-F1
#
_entry.id   AF-A0A6L8KBM7-F1
#
_cell.length_a   1.000
_cell.length_b   1.000
_cell.length_c   1.000
_cell.angle_alpha   90.00
_cell.angle_beta   90.00
_cell.angle_gamma   90.00
#
_symmetry.space_group_name_H-M   'P 1'
#
loop_
_entity.id
_entity.type
_entity.pdbx_description
1 polymer ?
#
loop_
_entity_poly.entity_id
_entity_poly.type
_entity_poly.pdbx_seq_one_letter_code
_entity_poly.pdbx_strand_id
1 'polypeptide(L)'
;MAVWQFDLLLIPRDMAVPYTGKPNWEPFLPQRVAYAVQEDLCHYFGPPWFMLKNWLVFGPENGSRIDVLFEADGSANFSARVDMRNESPQFLVLLTDLARLHGCVFFSPDTAELVKPEVHQIVAAITRYDSRNLDLL
;
A
#
# COMPACT_ATOMS: atom_id res chain seq x y z
N MET A 1 -10.27 6.42 10.68
CA MET A 1 -9.10 6.77 9.87
C MET A 1 -8.83 8.24 10.07
N ALA A 2 -7.56 8.65 10.12
CA ALA A 2 -7.23 10.05 10.32
C ALA A 2 -7.16 10.73 8.95
N VAL A 3 -7.74 11.92 8.80
CA VAL A 3 -7.92 12.65 7.52
C VAL A 3 -6.59 12.87 6.77
N TRP A 4 -5.47 12.81 7.47
CA TRP A 4 -4.11 13.02 6.97
C TRP A 4 -3.38 11.75 6.47
N GLN A 5 -4.08 10.63 6.32
CA GLN A 5 -3.51 9.38 5.80
C GLN A 5 -4.26 8.93 4.56
N PHE A 6 -3.51 8.46 3.57
CA PHE A 6 -4.03 7.83 2.36
C PHE A 6 -3.44 6.42 2.23
N ASP A 7 -4.29 5.41 2.20
CA ASP A 7 -3.86 4.01 2.16
C ASP A 7 -3.97 3.44 0.73
N LEU A 8 -2.99 2.62 0.37
CA LEU A 8 -2.91 1.89 -0.89
C LEU A 8 -2.57 0.44 -0.61
N LEU A 9 -3.38 -0.48 -1.14
CA LEU A 9 -3.10 -1.91 -1.09
C LEU A 9 -2.34 -2.31 -2.36
N LEU A 10 -1.23 -3.03 -2.20
CA LEU A 10 -0.50 -3.60 -3.32
C LEU A 10 -1.11 -4.94 -3.72
N ILE A 11 -1.55 -5.07 -4.96
CA ILE A 11 -2.28 -6.24 -5.44
C ILE A 11 -1.71 -6.76 -6.77
N PRO A 12 -1.88 -8.05 -7.11
CA PRO A 12 -1.49 -8.56 -8.42
C PRO A 12 -2.29 -7.85 -9.53
N ARG A 13 -1.65 -7.53 -10.66
CA ARG A 13 -2.28 -6.78 -11.75
C ARG A 13 -3.60 -7.38 -12.26
N ASP A 14 -3.68 -8.72 -12.28
CA ASP A 14 -4.83 -9.45 -12.82
C ASP A 14 -5.83 -9.88 -11.73
N MET A 15 -5.68 -9.37 -10.50
CA MET A 15 -6.60 -9.68 -9.41
C MET A 15 -7.95 -8.98 -9.64
N ALA A 16 -9.03 -9.75 -9.58
CA ALA A 16 -10.38 -9.22 -9.61
C ALA A 16 -10.63 -8.40 -8.32
N VAL A 17 -10.70 -7.08 -8.47
CA VAL A 17 -11.08 -6.18 -7.39
C VAL A 17 -12.59 -6.34 -7.15
N PRO A 18 -13.05 -6.42 -5.90
CA PRO A 18 -14.47 -6.50 -5.62
C PRO A 18 -15.17 -5.26 -6.17
N TYR A 19 -16.22 -5.48 -6.98
CA TYR A 19 -17.19 -4.44 -7.26
C TYR A 19 -17.89 -4.09 -5.94
N THR A 20 -17.40 -3.03 -5.29
CA THR A 20 -18.10 -2.20 -4.30
C THR A 20 -19.10 -2.97 -3.43
N GLY A 21 -18.68 -3.46 -2.26
CA GLY A 21 -19.63 -3.92 -1.24
C GLY A 21 -19.26 -5.15 -0.41
N LYS A 22 -18.08 -5.75 -0.56
CA LYS A 22 -17.62 -6.76 0.42
C LYS A 22 -16.94 -6.06 1.61
N PRO A 23 -17.58 -5.99 2.78
CA PRO A 23 -16.85 -5.68 3.99
C PRO A 23 -15.75 -6.74 4.17
N ASN A 24 -14.54 -6.30 4.48
CA ASN A 24 -13.37 -7.13 4.76
C ASN A 24 -12.75 -7.84 3.54
N TRP A 25 -12.78 -7.23 2.36
CA TRP A 25 -11.92 -7.72 1.28
C TRP A 25 -10.48 -7.30 1.52
N GLU A 26 -9.60 -8.29 1.66
CA GLU A 26 -8.17 -8.09 1.79
C GLU A 26 -7.45 -8.83 0.66
N PRO A 27 -6.68 -8.12 -0.18
CA PRO A 27 -5.88 -8.75 -1.21
C PRO A 27 -4.62 -9.37 -0.61
N PHE A 28 -4.25 -10.56 -1.07
CA PHE A 28 -3.02 -11.23 -0.68
C PHE A 28 -2.13 -11.46 -1.89
N LEU A 29 -0.85 -11.15 -1.75
CA LEU A 29 0.17 -11.57 -2.69
C LEU A 29 0.54 -13.03 -2.40
N PRO A 30 0.66 -13.89 -3.44
CA PRO A 30 1.12 -15.27 -3.26
C PRO A 30 2.50 -15.30 -2.60
N GLN A 31 2.77 -16.35 -1.80
CA GLN A 31 3.98 -16.49 -1.00
C GLN A 31 5.29 -16.11 -1.74
N ARG A 32 5.47 -16.60 -2.97
CA ARG A 32 6.66 -16.29 -3.77
C ARG A 32 6.83 -14.79 -4.02
N VAL A 33 5.74 -14.09 -4.34
CA VAL A 33 5.75 -12.64 -4.59
C VAL A 33 5.91 -11.90 -3.28
N ALA A 34 5.21 -12.33 -2.22
CA ALA A 34 5.30 -11.72 -0.90
C ALA A 34 6.73 -11.70 -0.35
N TYR A 35 7.46 -12.82 -0.42
CA TYR A 35 8.85 -12.86 0.02
C TYR A 35 9.78 -12.02 -0.86
N ALA A 36 9.57 -12.00 -2.17
CA ALA A 36 10.37 -11.16 -3.08
C ALA A 36 10.17 -9.66 -2.78
N VAL A 37 8.92 -9.24 -2.58
CA VAL A 37 8.60 -7.86 -2.17
C VAL A 37 9.24 -7.54 -0.81
N GLN A 38 9.15 -8.45 0.15
CA GLN A 38 9.73 -8.27 1.49
C GLN A 38 11.26 -8.17 1.45
N GLU A 39 11.94 -8.91 0.57
CA GLU A 39 13.39 -8.82 0.35
C GLU A 39 13.77 -7.44 -0.19
N ASP A 40 13.05 -6.94 -1.20
CA ASP A 40 13.29 -5.60 -1.75
C ASP A 40 13.02 -4.50 -0.71
N LEU A 41 11.95 -4.64 0.09
CA LEU A 41 11.70 -3.73 1.20
C LEU A 41 12.84 -3.70 2.21
N CYS A 42 13.40 -4.87 2.55
CA CYS A 42 14.60 -4.96 3.38
C CYS A 42 15.81 -4.27 2.73
N HIS A 43 15.96 -4.37 1.41
CA HIS A 43 17.03 -3.69 0.69
C HIS A 43 16.90 -2.17 0.79
N TYR A 44 15.69 -1.62 0.62
CA TYR A 44 15.46 -0.18 0.62
C TYR A 44 15.37 0.45 2.01
N PHE A 45 14.71 -0.20 2.97
CA PHE A 45 14.44 0.36 4.30
C PHE A 45 15.33 -0.23 5.41
N GLY A 46 16.09 -1.29 5.12
CA GLY A 46 16.73 -2.10 6.14
C GLY A 46 15.76 -3.05 6.83
N PRO A 47 16.16 -3.66 7.96
CA PRO A 47 15.32 -4.61 8.69
C PRO A 47 13.99 -3.98 9.12
N PRO A 48 12.85 -4.69 8.96
CA PRO A 48 11.58 -4.21 9.49
C PRO A 48 11.59 -4.25 11.02
N TRP A 49 10.68 -3.49 11.62
CA TRP A 49 10.28 -3.71 12.99
C TRP A 49 8.95 -4.46 13.04
N PHE A 50 8.71 -5.17 14.14
CA PHE A 50 7.54 -6.02 14.31
C PHE A 50 6.48 -5.26 15.09
N MET A 51 5.31 -5.03 14.47
CA MET A 51 4.12 -4.56 15.18
C MET A 51 3.51 -5.72 15.99
N LEU A 52 3.42 -6.90 15.36
CA LEU A 52 2.97 -8.17 15.93
C LEU A 52 3.79 -9.31 15.29
N LYS A 53 3.61 -10.54 15.76
CA LYS A 53 4.38 -11.72 15.31
C LYS A 53 4.44 -11.89 13.79
N ASN A 54 3.35 -11.61 13.08
CA ASN A 54 3.24 -11.76 11.62
C ASN A 54 3.08 -10.42 10.89
N TRP A 55 3.26 -9.30 11.60
CA TRP A 55 3.05 -7.96 11.04
C TRP A 55 4.37 -7.20 11.08
N LEU A 56 4.97 -7.06 9.90
CA LEU A 56 6.19 -6.31 9.66
C LEU A 56 5.87 -4.90 9.23
N VAL A 57 6.66 -3.93 9.66
CA VAL A 57 6.51 -2.54 9.25
C VAL A 57 7.83 -1.99 8.75
N PHE A 58 7.78 -1.35 7.58
CA PHE A 58 8.89 -0.69 6.91
C PHE A 58 8.63 0.81 6.85
N GLY A 59 9.53 1.60 7.44
CA GLY A 59 9.36 3.05 7.60
C GLY A 59 9.04 3.46 9.04
N PRO A 60 8.87 4.77 9.29
CA PRO A 60 8.61 5.31 10.62
C PRO A 60 7.22 4.92 11.15
N GLU A 61 7.08 4.86 12.48
CA GLU A 61 5.78 4.68 13.14
C GLU A 61 4.80 5.81 12.79
N ASN A 62 5.31 7.05 12.81
CA ASN A 62 4.63 8.27 12.43
C ASN A 62 5.15 8.76 11.08
N GLY A 63 4.43 8.48 10.00
CA GLY A 63 4.77 8.91 8.65
C GLY A 63 4.31 7.92 7.60
N SER A 64 4.87 8.07 6.40
CA SER A 64 4.65 7.13 5.30
C SER A 64 5.39 5.81 5.57
N ARG A 65 4.69 4.69 5.43
CA ARG A 65 5.21 3.36 5.78
C ARG A 65 4.49 2.26 4.99
N ILE A 66 5.08 1.07 5.00
CA ILE A 66 4.52 -0.12 4.39
C ILE A 66 4.34 -1.17 5.49
N ASP A 67 3.09 -1.57 5.68
CA ASP A 67 2.67 -2.63 6.59
C ASP A 67 2.55 -3.94 5.77
N VAL A 68 3.19 -5.00 6.25
CA VAL A 68 3.16 -6.34 5.63
C VAL A 68 2.63 -7.34 6.64
N LEU A 69 1.46 -7.92 6.35
CA LEU A 69 0.80 -8.90 7.20
C LEU A 69 0.87 -10.28 6.54
N PHE A 70 1.66 -11.18 7.12
CA PHE A 70 1.81 -12.56 6.63
C PHE A 70 0.76 -13.50 7.20
N GLU A 71 0.23 -14.34 6.32
CA GLU A 71 -0.62 -15.47 6.66
C GLU A 71 0.20 -16.74 6.91
N ALA A 72 -0.46 -17.76 7.48
CA ALA A 72 0.18 -19.03 7.81
C ALA A 72 0.70 -19.80 6.57
N ASP A 73 0.10 -19.58 5.40
CA ASP A 73 0.54 -20.16 4.12
C ASP A 73 1.68 -19.36 3.45
N GLY A 74 2.13 -18.28 4.08
CA GLY A 74 3.18 -17.40 3.60
C GLY A 74 2.73 -16.38 2.57
N SER A 75 1.45 -16.37 2.17
CA SER A 75 0.88 -15.22 1.46
C SER A 75 0.87 -13.99 2.38
N ALA A 76 0.79 -12.80 1.80
CA ALA A 76 0.77 -11.58 2.63
C ALA A 76 -0.04 -10.45 2.00
N ASN A 77 -0.67 -9.67 2.87
CA ASN A 77 -1.24 -8.38 2.54
C ASN A 77 -0.16 -7.30 2.65
N PHE A 78 -0.12 -6.40 1.67
CA PHE A 78 0.79 -5.26 1.63
C PHE A 78 -0.03 -3.98 1.58
N SER A 79 0.10 -3.16 2.62
CA SER A 79 -0.58 -1.87 2.73
C SER A 79 0.45 -0.76 2.85
N ALA A 80 0.44 0.17 1.91
CA ALA A 80 1.23 1.38 1.94
C ALA A 80 0.38 2.53 2.46
N ARG A 81 0.80 3.09 3.59
CA ARG A 81 0.23 4.31 4.14
C ARG A 81 1.08 5.50 3.70
N VAL A 82 0.45 6.48 3.08
CA VAL A 82 1.08 7.77 2.73
C VAL A 82 0.63 8.81 3.74
N ASP A 83 1.58 9.45 4.44
CA ASP A 83 1.29 10.61 5.29
C ASP A 83 1.18 11.86 4.42
N MET A 84 -0.03 12.41 4.30
CA MET A 84 -0.30 13.57 3.45
C MET A 84 0.26 14.88 3.99
N ARG A 85 0.70 14.92 5.26
CA ARG A 85 1.32 16.12 5.87
C ARG A 85 2.79 16.25 5.51
N ASN A 86 3.41 15.16 5.08
CA ASN A 86 4.82 15.09 4.75
C ASN A 86 4.97 14.46 3.37
N GLU A 87 4.98 15.31 2.34
CA GLU A 87 5.25 14.88 0.99
C GLU A 87 6.65 14.25 0.92
N SER A 88 6.69 12.93 0.76
CA SER A 88 7.93 12.18 0.52
C SER A 88 7.90 11.63 -0.91
N PRO A 89 8.36 12.40 -1.91
CA PRO A 89 8.41 11.96 -3.31
C PRO A 89 9.19 10.66 -3.48
N GLN A 90 10.25 10.47 -2.69
CA GLN A 90 11.09 9.26 -2.73
C GLN A 90 10.29 8.02 -2.34
N PHE A 91 9.39 8.14 -1.35
CA PHE A 91 8.51 7.04 -0.94
C PHE A 91 7.54 6.67 -2.07
N LEU A 92 6.96 7.65 -2.77
CA LEU A 92 6.08 7.39 -3.89
C LEU A 92 6.81 6.73 -5.07
N VAL A 93 8.04 7.19 -5.37
CA VAL A 93 8.88 6.55 -6.40
C VAL A 93 9.15 5.09 -6.04
N LEU A 94 9.57 4.82 -4.80
CA LEU A 94 9.82 3.47 -4.31
C LEU A 94 8.59 2.58 -4.45
N LEU A 95 7.41 3.06 -4.03
CA LEU A 95 6.16 2.32 -4.19
C LEU A 95 5.95 1.93 -5.67
N THR A 96 6.09 2.90 -6.58
CA THR A 96 5.87 2.64 -8.01
C THR A 96 6.87 1.65 -8.60
N ASP A 97 8.13 1.73 -8.18
CA ASP A 97 9.17 0.81 -8.65
C ASP A 97 8.94 -0.60 -8.12
N LEU A 98 8.62 -0.74 -6.84
CA LEU A 98 8.30 -2.02 -6.21
C LEU A 98 7.07 -2.66 -6.88
N ALA A 99 6.00 -1.90 -7.12
CA ALA A 99 4.82 -2.43 -7.79
C ALA A 99 5.11 -2.87 -9.23
N ARG A 100 5.91 -2.11 -9.99
CA ARG A 100 6.30 -2.49 -11.36
C ARG A 100 7.16 -3.74 -11.37
N LEU A 101 8.15 -3.81 -10.48
CA LEU A 101 9.10 -4.92 -10.38
C LEU A 101 8.38 -6.25 -10.12
N HIS A 102 7.34 -6.22 -9.30
CA HIS A 102 6.56 -7.41 -8.91
C HIS A 102 5.27 -7.61 -9.72
N GLY A 103 5.10 -6.89 -10.84
CA GLY A 103 3.92 -7.05 -11.70
C GLY A 103 2.59 -6.71 -11.01
N CYS A 104 2.63 -5.80 -10.03
CA CYS A 104 1.51 -5.40 -9.21
C CYS A 104 0.92 -4.05 -9.66
N VAL A 105 -0.24 -3.73 -9.09
CA VAL A 105 -0.91 -2.43 -9.15
C VAL A 105 -1.37 -2.04 -7.74
N PHE A 106 -1.88 -0.83 -7.59
CA PHE A 106 -2.43 -0.39 -6.31
C PHE A 106 -3.95 -0.36 -6.34
N PHE A 107 -4.55 -0.58 -5.19
CA PHE A 107 -5.97 -0.35 -4.94
C PHE A 107 -6.12 0.59 -3.74
N SER A 108 -6.87 1.68 -3.92
CA SER A 108 -7.22 2.58 -2.82
C SER A 108 -8.58 2.14 -2.24
N PRO A 109 -8.64 1.62 -1.00
CA PRO A 109 -9.88 1.19 -0.39
C PRO A 109 -10.87 2.33 -0.15
N ASP A 110 -10.37 3.54 0.13
CA ASP A 110 -11.19 4.73 0.41
C ASP A 110 -11.93 5.25 -0.83
N THR A 111 -11.29 5.16 -1.99
CA THR A 111 -11.85 5.66 -3.25
C THR A 111 -12.42 4.53 -4.12
N ALA A 112 -12.21 3.27 -3.70
CA ALA A 112 -12.53 2.05 -4.43
C ALA A 112 -11.97 2.05 -5.87
N GLU A 113 -10.75 2.57 -6.05
CA GLU A 113 -10.15 2.75 -7.36
C GLU A 113 -8.84 1.98 -7.52
N LEU A 114 -8.59 1.50 -8.74
CA LEU A 114 -7.30 0.97 -9.14
C LEU A 114 -6.37 2.12 -9.55
N VAL A 115 -5.18 2.14 -8.95
CA VAL A 115 -4.16 3.14 -9.22
C VAL A 115 -2.97 2.45 -9.90
N LYS A 116 -2.63 2.92 -11.10
CA LYS A 116 -1.46 2.40 -11.83
C LYS A 116 -0.17 2.74 -11.07
N PRO A 117 0.88 1.91 -11.17
CA PRO A 117 2.14 2.15 -10.48
C PRO A 117 2.95 3.24 -11.19
N GLU A 118 2.43 4.47 -11.16
CA GLU A 118 3.03 5.67 -11.73
C GLU A 118 2.83 6.81 -10.73
N VAL A 119 3.88 7.60 -10.45
CA VAL A 119 3.85 8.60 -9.37
C VAL A 119 2.69 9.58 -9.55
N HIS A 120 2.47 10.07 -10.77
CA HIS A 120 1.39 11.01 -11.05
C HIS A 120 -0.01 10.40 -10.87
N GLN A 121 -0.16 9.07 -10.99
CA GLN A 121 -1.43 8.39 -10.74
C GLN A 121 -1.71 8.28 -9.25
N ILE A 122 -0.68 7.99 -8.44
CA ILE A 122 -0.79 8.01 -6.97
C ILE A 122 -1.11 9.41 -6.47
N VAL A 123 -0.40 10.43 -6.95
CA VAL A 123 -0.67 11.84 -6.59
C VAL A 123 -2.12 12.22 -6.96
N ALA A 124 -2.58 11.88 -8.16
CA ALA A 124 -3.95 12.16 -8.57
C ALA A 124 -4.99 11.45 -7.69
N ALA A 125 -4.70 10.23 -7.23
CA ALA A 125 -5.55 9.49 -6.29
C ALA A 125 -5.64 10.19 -4.92
N ILE A 126 -4.49 10.62 -4.38
CA ILE A 126 -4.41 11.41 -3.14
C ILE A 126 -5.24 12.69 -3.27
N THR A 127 -5.10 13.44 -4.38
CA THR A 127 -5.85 14.68 -4.60
C THR A 127 -7.37 14.45 -4.65
N ARG A 128 -7.82 13.35 -5.28
CA ARG A 128 -9.25 12.97 -5.31
C ARG A 128 -9.77 12.62 -3.92
N TYR A 129 -8.98 11.89 -3.14
CA TYR A 129 -9.32 11.53 -1.76
C TYR A 129 -9.44 12.77 -0.86
N ASP A 130 -8.48 13.69 -0.94
CA ASP A 130 -8.46 14.92 -0.15
C ASP A 130 -9.71 15.79 -0.45
N SER A 131 -10.04 15.95 -1.74
CA SER A 131 -11.21 16.70 -2.19
C SER A 131 -12.53 16.14 -1.61
N ARG A 132 -12.68 14.81 -1.56
CA ARG A 132 -13.89 14.16 -1.01
C ARG A 132 -14.02 14.33 0.51
N ASN A 133 -12.91 14.44 1.23
CA ASN A 133 -12.94 14.64 2.67
C ASN A 133 -13.25 16.10 3.04
N LEU A 134 -12.91 17.06 2.18
CA LEU A 134 -13.30 18.46 2.36
C LEU A 134 -14.82 18.68 2.19
N ASP A 135 -15.48 17.90 1.33
CA ASP A 135 -16.94 17.97 1.13
C ASP A 135 -17.75 17.38 2.33
N LEU A 136 -17.09 16.72 3.28
CA LEU A 136 -17.71 16.07 4.44
C LEU A 136 -17.54 16.87 5.75
N LEU A 137 -16.90 18.05 5.69
CA LEU A 137 -16.68 18.99 6.81
C LEU A 137 -17.55 20.25 6.66
#